data_AF-A0A923YN54-F1
#
_entry.id   AF-A0A923YN54-F1
#
_cell.length_a   1.000
_cell.length_b   1.000
_cell.length_c   1.000
_cell.angle_alpha   90.00
_cell.angle_beta   90.00
_cell.angle_gamma   90.00
#
_symmetry.space_group_name_H-M   'P 1'
#
loop_
_entity.id
_entity.type
_entity.pdbx_description
1 polymer ?
#
loop_
_entity_poly.entity_id
_entity_poly.type
_entity_poly.pdbx_seq_one_letter_code
_entity_poly.pdbx_strand_id
1 'polypeptide(L)'
;MPGSNPSEPGSAARAAEAYGERPARRIEGKPAVIVTRRLLPETERRMDELFHVSLNPTDAPLNRPQLIAAMRNCDVLVPTVTDRIDAEIIAAAGDRVKLIASFGAGVDHIDLAAARARKIMVTNTPGVFTD
;
A
#
# COMPACT_ATOMS: atom_id res chain seq x y z
N MET A 1 41.42 20.03 6.60
CA MET A 1 40.01 20.46 6.48
C MET A 1 39.20 19.25 6.00
N PRO A 2 38.14 18.86 6.73
CA PRO A 2 37.48 17.56 6.60
C PRO A 2 36.57 17.49 5.37
N GLY A 3 36.41 16.27 4.86
CA GLY A 3 35.79 15.95 3.57
C GLY A 3 34.28 16.15 3.53
N SER A 4 33.81 16.62 2.38
CA SER A 4 32.39 16.64 2.03
C SER A 4 32.00 15.26 1.50
N ASN A 5 31.15 14.60 2.27
CA ASN A 5 30.52 13.33 1.99
C ASN A 5 29.66 13.40 0.70
N PRO A 6 29.83 12.52 -0.30
CA PRO A 6 28.86 12.37 -1.37
C PRO A 6 27.63 11.65 -0.80
N SER A 7 26.49 12.35 -0.74
CA SER A 7 25.21 11.80 -0.32
C SER A 7 24.88 10.54 -1.13
N GLU A 8 24.95 9.39 -0.47
CA GLU A 8 24.52 8.10 -1.00
C GLU A 8 23.03 8.18 -1.40
N PRO A 9 22.64 7.72 -2.60
CA PRO A 9 21.24 7.51 -2.90
C PRO A 9 20.69 6.38 -2.01
N GLY A 10 19.97 6.77 -0.97
CA GLY A 10 19.41 5.90 0.04
C GLY A 10 18.43 4.86 -0.52
N SER A 11 18.81 3.59 -0.34
CA SER A 11 17.99 2.46 0.11
C SER A 11 16.73 2.00 -0.66
N ALA A 12 16.11 2.79 -1.54
CA ALA A 12 14.85 2.40 -2.19
C ALA A 12 15.02 1.39 -3.34
N ALA A 13 16.19 1.39 -4.00
CA ALA A 13 16.41 0.61 -5.22
C ALA A 13 16.66 -0.89 -4.97
N ARG A 14 17.11 -1.31 -3.77
CA ARG A 14 17.52 -2.71 -3.52
C ARG A 14 16.40 -3.66 -3.11
N ALA A 15 15.18 -3.18 -2.86
CA ALA A 15 14.06 -4.04 -2.47
C ALA A 15 13.38 -4.76 -3.66
N ALA A 16 13.64 -4.32 -4.90
CA ALA A 16 12.96 -4.85 -6.10
C ALA A 16 13.45 -6.23 -6.54
N GLU A 17 14.70 -6.61 -6.22
CA GLU A 17 15.37 -7.77 -6.84
C GLU A 17 15.00 -9.14 -6.25
N ALA A 18 14.21 -9.21 -5.17
CA ALA A 18 13.90 -10.47 -4.47
C ALA A 18 12.50 -11.07 -4.75
N TYR A 19 11.68 -10.47 -5.64
CA TYR A 19 10.30 -10.91 -5.90
C TYR A 19 10.23 -12.02 -6.96
N GLY A 20 10.54 -13.25 -6.57
CA GLY A 20 10.43 -14.43 -7.42
C GLY A 20 9.00 -14.72 -7.93
N GLU A 21 8.84 -14.63 -9.25
CA GLU A 21 8.04 -15.44 -10.20
C GLU A 21 6.87 -16.27 -9.63
N ARG A 22 5.90 -15.62 -8.97
CA ARG A 22 4.51 -16.08 -9.10
C ARG A 22 3.96 -15.40 -10.36
N PRO A 23 3.19 -16.10 -11.22
CA PRO A 23 2.49 -15.44 -12.31
C PRO A 23 1.47 -14.47 -11.67
N ALA A 24 1.88 -13.23 -11.46
CA ALA A 24 1.02 -12.19 -10.97
C ALA A 24 -0.09 -12.07 -12.02
N ARG A 25 -1.31 -12.56 -11.72
CA ARG A 25 -2.51 -12.41 -12.55
C ARG A 25 -2.46 -11.07 -13.28
N ARG A 26 -2.18 -11.05 -14.57
CA ARG A 26 -2.05 -9.79 -15.30
C ARG A 26 -3.39 -9.08 -15.15
N ILE A 27 -3.39 -7.88 -14.57
CA ILE A 27 -4.64 -7.14 -14.38
C ILE A 27 -5.04 -6.66 -15.77
N GLU A 28 -6.02 -7.34 -16.34
CA GLU A 28 -6.59 -6.98 -17.64
C GLU A 28 -7.58 -5.84 -17.41
N GLY A 29 -7.11 -4.60 -17.50
CA GLY A 29 -7.91 -3.38 -17.29
C GLY A 29 -7.37 -2.48 -16.18
N LYS A 30 -8.22 -1.58 -15.68
CA LYS A 30 -7.88 -0.70 -14.55
C LYS A 30 -7.79 -1.52 -13.25
N PRO A 31 -6.69 -1.47 -12.49
CA PRO A 31 -6.60 -2.15 -11.20
C PRO A 31 -7.65 -1.62 -10.22
N ALA A 32 -8.22 -2.53 -9.42
CA ALA A 32 -9.13 -2.17 -8.35
C ALA A 32 -8.32 -1.65 -7.16
N VAL A 33 -8.56 -0.39 -6.79
CA VAL A 33 -7.87 0.31 -5.71
C VAL A 33 -8.89 0.63 -4.63
N ILE A 34 -8.65 0.23 -3.38
CA ILE A 34 -9.50 0.64 -2.25
C ILE A 34 -8.72 1.56 -1.35
N VAL A 35 -9.30 2.73 -1.05
CA VAL A 35 -8.73 3.72 -0.14
C VAL A 35 -9.50 3.69 1.17
N THR A 36 -8.80 3.52 2.29
CA THR A 36 -9.44 3.36 3.61
C THR A 36 -9.90 4.68 4.23
N ARG A 37 -9.41 5.83 3.74
CA ARG A 37 -9.72 7.18 4.22
C ARG A 37 -9.93 8.15 3.05
N ARG A 38 -10.46 9.34 3.31
CA ARG A 38 -10.46 10.39 2.28
C ARG A 38 -9.05 10.87 2.01
N LEU A 39 -8.80 11.15 0.74
CA LEU A 39 -7.59 11.83 0.29
C LEU A 39 -7.96 13.25 -0.14
N LEU A 40 -6.96 14.01 -0.58
CA LEU A 40 -7.21 15.29 -1.22
C LEU A 40 -8.07 15.07 -2.49
N PRO A 41 -9.07 15.94 -2.77
CA PRO A 41 -9.98 15.77 -3.91
C PRO A 41 -9.27 15.61 -5.25
N GLU A 42 -8.15 16.29 -5.43
CA GLU A 42 -7.27 16.18 -6.60
C GLU A 42 -6.63 14.80 -6.75
N THR A 43 -6.23 14.17 -5.64
CA THR A 43 -5.70 12.80 -5.63
C THR A 43 -6.80 11.80 -5.92
N GLU A 44 -7.97 11.93 -5.28
CA GLU A 44 -9.13 11.07 -5.51
C GLU A 44 -9.55 11.10 -6.99
N ARG A 45 -9.63 12.29 -7.58
CA ARG A 45 -9.99 12.47 -8.98
C ARG A 45 -8.97 11.83 -9.93
N ARG A 46 -7.67 12.04 -9.71
CA ARG A 46 -6.63 11.38 -10.51
C ARG A 46 -6.67 9.86 -10.38
N MET A 47 -6.95 9.34 -9.18
CA MET A 47 -7.08 7.90 -8.96
C MET A 47 -8.29 7.32 -9.71
N ASP A 48 -9.43 8.01 -9.74
CA ASP A 48 -10.63 7.58 -10.48
C ASP A 48 -10.41 7.60 -12.01
N GLU A 49 -9.68 8.59 -12.51
CA GLU A 49 -9.31 8.69 -13.92
C GLU A 49 -8.39 7.53 -14.35
N LEU A 50 -7.45 7.13 -13.49
CA LEU A 50 -6.42 6.13 -13.80
C LEU A 50 -6.80 4.68 -13.41
N PHE A 51 -7.62 4.49 -12.38
CA PHE A 51 -7.87 3.21 -11.72
C PHE A 51 -9.35 2.99 -11.39
N HIS A 52 -9.74 1.76 -11.01
CA HIS A 52 -11.06 1.50 -10.44
C HIS A 52 -10.99 1.73 -8.93
N VAL A 53 -11.14 2.99 -8.54
CA VAL A 53 -11.02 3.39 -7.13
C VAL A 53 -12.34 3.23 -6.39
N SER A 54 -12.27 2.68 -5.18
CA SER A 54 -13.35 2.72 -4.19
C SER A 54 -12.87 3.57 -3.02
N LEU A 55 -13.50 4.73 -2.89
CA LEU A 55 -13.22 5.69 -1.84
C LEU A 55 -14.09 5.40 -0.62
N ASN A 56 -13.58 5.78 0.56
CA ASN A 56 -14.36 5.72 1.80
C ASN A 56 -15.00 7.10 2.08
N PRO A 57 -16.28 7.32 1.70
CA PRO A 57 -16.89 8.65 1.77
C PRO A 57 -17.13 9.13 3.20
N THR A 58 -17.19 8.22 4.17
CA THR A 58 -17.50 8.49 5.58
C THR A 58 -16.28 8.91 6.40
N ASP A 59 -15.07 8.77 5.85
CA ASP A 59 -13.81 8.99 6.60
C ASP A 59 -13.80 8.28 7.97
N ALA A 60 -14.42 7.11 8.04
CA ALA A 60 -14.38 6.27 9.23
C ALA A 60 -13.29 5.21 9.07
N PRO A 61 -12.47 4.93 10.10
CA PRO A 61 -11.52 3.82 10.03
C PRO A 61 -12.27 2.52 9.74
N LEU A 62 -11.78 1.74 8.78
CA LEU A 62 -12.37 0.45 8.46
C LEU A 62 -12.09 -0.53 9.61
N ASN A 63 -13.12 -1.27 10.02
CA ASN A 63 -12.93 -2.33 10.99
C ASN A 63 -12.23 -3.55 10.34
N ARG A 64 -11.73 -4.48 11.17
CA ARG A 64 -11.07 -5.71 10.70
C ARG A 64 -11.83 -6.44 9.58
N PRO A 65 -13.13 -6.78 9.73
CA PRO A 65 -13.84 -7.51 8.68
C PRO A 65 -14.00 -6.69 7.38
N GLN A 66 -14.14 -5.36 7.47
CA GLN A 66 -14.17 -4.48 6.31
C GLN A 66 -12.81 -4.43 5.60
N LEU A 67 -11.70 -4.36 6.34
CA LEU A 67 -10.35 -4.42 5.76
C LEU A 67 -10.11 -5.74 5.03
N ILE A 68 -10.51 -6.86 5.64
CA ILE A 68 -10.42 -8.18 5.00
C ILE A 68 -11.26 -8.23 3.72
N ALA A 69 -12.50 -7.74 3.77
CA ALA A 69 -13.37 -7.70 2.59
C ALA A 69 -12.82 -6.80 1.49
N ALA A 70 -12.23 -5.65 1.86
CA ALA A 70 -11.55 -4.77 0.95
C ALA A 70 -10.38 -5.47 0.24
N MET A 71 -9.46 -6.07 1.00
CA MET A 71 -8.30 -6.77 0.45
C MET A 71 -8.68 -7.95 -0.45
N ARG A 72 -9.78 -8.64 -0.17
CA ARG A 72 -10.30 -9.71 -1.04
C ARG A 72 -10.81 -9.21 -2.39
N ASN A 73 -11.30 -7.97 -2.42
CA ASN A 73 -11.97 -7.38 -3.58
C ASN A 73 -11.11 -6.41 -4.38
N CYS A 74 -9.94 -6.00 -3.87
CA CYS A 74 -9.02 -5.10 -4.57
C CYS A 74 -7.72 -5.78 -5.01
N ASP A 75 -7.06 -5.14 -5.97
CA ASP A 75 -5.69 -5.48 -6.36
C ASP A 75 -4.68 -4.64 -5.56
N VAL A 76 -5.07 -3.41 -5.21
CA VAL A 76 -4.29 -2.46 -4.42
C VAL A 76 -5.11 -1.97 -3.22
N LEU A 77 -4.54 -2.06 -2.02
CA LEU A 77 -5.09 -1.41 -0.83
C LEU A 77 -4.27 -0.16 -0.52
N VAL A 78 -4.94 0.95 -0.23
CA VAL A 78 -4.33 2.21 0.20
C VAL A 78 -4.76 2.49 1.65
N PRO A 79 -4.10 1.87 2.66
CA PRO A 79 -4.36 2.14 4.06
C PRO A 79 -3.68 3.43 4.52
N THR A 80 -4.13 3.97 5.64
CA THR A 80 -3.47 5.07 6.36
C THR A 80 -2.82 4.58 7.64
N VAL A 81 -1.98 5.42 8.27
CA VAL A 81 -1.33 5.12 9.56
C VAL A 81 -2.31 4.78 10.70
N THR A 82 -3.60 5.09 10.54
CA THR A 82 -4.64 4.78 11.52
C THR A 82 -5.21 3.37 11.37
N ASP A 83 -5.02 2.73 10.22
CA ASP A 83 -5.50 1.39 9.93
C ASP A 83 -4.46 0.36 10.40
N ARG A 84 -4.86 -0.63 11.21
CA ARG A 84 -3.96 -1.75 11.55
C ARG A 84 -4.13 -2.89 10.56
N ILE A 85 -3.05 -3.25 9.88
CA ILE A 85 -2.96 -4.36 8.94
C ILE A 85 -2.02 -5.42 9.55
N ASP A 86 -2.57 -6.23 10.45
CA ASP A 86 -1.84 -7.31 11.11
C ASP A 86 -1.79 -8.61 10.27
N ALA A 87 -1.00 -9.57 10.72
CA ALA A 87 -0.83 -10.86 10.06
C ALA A 87 -2.15 -11.64 9.85
N GLU A 88 -3.15 -11.50 10.74
CA GLU A 88 -4.44 -12.17 10.60
C GLU A 88 -5.26 -11.55 9.46
N ILE A 89 -5.25 -10.23 9.34
CA ILE A 89 -5.92 -9.50 8.26
C ILE A 89 -5.27 -9.86 6.92
N ILE A 90 -3.93 -9.81 6.86
CA ILE A 90 -3.18 -10.24 5.67
C ILE A 90 -3.45 -11.73 5.40
N ALA A 91 -3.75 -12.53 6.42
CA ALA A 91 -4.14 -13.93 6.25
C ALA A 91 -5.51 -14.16 5.68
N ALA A 92 -6.44 -13.31 6.02
CA ALA A 92 -7.78 -13.36 5.48
C ALA A 92 -7.91 -12.60 4.15
N ALA A 93 -6.94 -11.78 3.75
CA ALA A 93 -6.96 -10.90 2.58
C ALA A 93 -7.18 -11.58 1.21
N GLY A 94 -6.92 -12.88 1.09
CA GLY A 94 -7.01 -13.61 -0.18
C GLY A 94 -5.89 -13.28 -1.18
N ASP A 95 -5.89 -13.96 -2.33
CA ASP A 95 -4.81 -13.87 -3.33
C ASP A 95 -4.97 -12.73 -4.35
N ARG A 96 -6.01 -11.90 -4.20
CA ARG A 96 -6.30 -10.82 -5.15
C ARG A 96 -5.41 -9.59 -4.91
N VAL A 97 -5.25 -9.19 -3.65
CA VAL A 97 -4.39 -8.07 -3.30
C VAL A 97 -2.94 -8.39 -3.58
N LYS A 98 -2.26 -7.46 -4.24
CA LYS A 98 -0.84 -7.59 -4.60
C LYS A 98 0.02 -6.46 -4.07
N LEU A 99 -0.62 -5.32 -3.79
CA LEU A 99 0.06 -4.12 -3.34
C LEU A 99 -0.71 -3.48 -2.19
N ILE A 100 0.02 -3.13 -1.14
CA ILE A 100 -0.44 -2.26 -0.06
C ILE A 100 0.37 -0.98 -0.18
N ALA A 101 -0.25 0.08 -0.66
CA ALA A 101 0.35 1.40 -0.80
C ALA A 101 -0.04 2.26 0.41
N SER A 102 0.78 2.23 1.45
CA SER A 102 0.54 3.01 2.66
C SER A 102 0.61 4.51 2.35
N PHE A 103 -0.48 5.21 2.65
CA PHE A 103 -0.56 6.66 2.56
C PHE A 103 -0.07 7.27 3.88
N GLY A 104 1.23 7.59 3.91
CA GLY A 104 1.94 8.10 5.08
C GLY A 104 3.43 7.76 5.06
N ALA A 105 4.17 8.38 5.98
CA ALA A 105 5.60 8.13 6.13
C ALA A 105 5.90 6.78 6.80
N GLY A 106 5.07 6.38 7.77
CA GLY A 106 5.26 5.18 8.58
C GLY A 106 4.53 3.96 8.03
N VAL A 107 5.14 2.78 8.17
CA VAL A 107 4.55 1.46 7.84
C VAL A 107 4.41 0.55 9.05
N ASP A 108 4.62 1.09 10.27
CA ASP A 108 4.60 0.35 11.54
C ASP A 108 3.25 -0.34 11.83
N HIS A 109 2.19 0.14 11.20
CA HIS A 109 0.84 -0.42 11.30
C HIS A 109 0.61 -1.64 10.39
N ILE A 110 1.60 -1.99 9.55
CA ILE A 110 1.53 -3.08 8.58
C ILE A 110 2.53 -4.18 8.98
N ASP A 111 2.05 -5.41 9.08
CA ASP A 111 2.92 -6.57 9.29
C ASP A 111 3.68 -6.91 8.00
N LEU A 112 4.87 -6.32 7.84
CA LEU A 112 5.73 -6.52 6.68
C LEU A 112 6.18 -7.97 6.50
N ALA A 113 6.32 -8.73 7.59
CA ALA A 113 6.73 -10.13 7.55
C ALA A 113 5.61 -10.98 6.94
N ALA A 114 4.37 -10.78 7.39
CA ALA A 114 3.19 -11.45 6.85
C ALA A 114 2.90 -11.02 5.40
N ALA A 115 3.06 -9.74 5.07
CA ALA A 115 2.94 -9.25 3.69
C ALA A 115 3.96 -9.92 2.76
N ARG A 116 5.23 -9.99 3.19
CA ARG A 116 6.31 -10.65 2.45
C ARG A 116 6.06 -12.14 2.28
N ALA A 117 5.60 -12.83 3.32
CA ALA A 117 5.25 -14.25 3.25
C ALA A 117 4.16 -14.54 2.19
N ARG A 118 3.24 -13.59 1.99
CA ARG A 118 2.21 -13.65 0.95
C ARG A 118 2.60 -13.08 -0.40
N LYS A 119 3.84 -12.58 -0.54
CA LYS A 119 4.32 -11.88 -1.75
C LYS A 119 3.47 -10.65 -2.09
N ILE A 120 2.92 -9.99 -1.08
CA ILE A 120 2.25 -8.70 -1.20
C ILE A 120 3.35 -7.63 -1.11
N MET A 121 3.39 -6.74 -2.09
CA MET A 121 4.29 -5.59 -2.07
C MET A 121 3.74 -4.54 -1.11
N VAL A 122 4.61 -3.94 -0.31
CA VAL A 122 4.26 -2.81 0.55
C VAL A 122 5.08 -1.61 0.12
N THR A 123 4.40 -0.52 -0.20
CA THR A 123 5.05 0.76 -0.53
C THR A 123 4.57 1.82 0.45
N ASN A 124 5.41 2.82 0.69
CA ASN A 124 5.05 4.03 1.42
C ASN A 124 5.37 5.27 0.58
N THR A 125 4.96 6.43 1.07
CA THR A 125 5.31 7.74 0.49
C THR A 125 6.31 8.43 1.43
N PRO A 126 7.60 8.01 1.43
CA PRO A 126 8.62 8.67 2.23
C PRO A 126 8.91 10.06 1.65
N GLY A 127 8.99 11.08 2.50
CA GLY A 127 9.43 12.43 2.09
C GLY A 127 8.37 13.53 2.04
N VAL A 128 7.16 13.31 2.57
CA VAL A 128 6.16 14.41 2.75
C VAL A 128 6.23 15.10 4.12
N PHE A 129 7.08 14.61 5.02
CA PHE A 129 7.44 15.28 6.27
C PHE A 129 8.96 15.41 6.31
N THR A 130 9.47 16.57 5.92
CA THR A 130 10.83 16.97 6.25
C THR A 130 10.80 18.49 6.45
N ASP A 131 10.94 18.88 7.73
CA ASP A 131 10.83 20.21 8.38
C ASP A 131 9.41 20.76 8.62
#